data_AF-A0A8S3G9D2-F1
#
_entry.id   AF-A0A8S3G9D2-F1
#
_cell.length_a   1.000
_cell.length_b   1.000
_cell.length_c   1.000
_cell.angle_alpha   90.00
_cell.angle_beta   90.00
_cell.angle_gamma   90.00
#
_symmetry.space_group_name_H-M   'P 1'
#
loop_
_entity.id
_entity.type
_entity.pdbx_description
1 polymer ?
#
loop_
_entity_poly.entity_id
_entity_poly.type
_entity_poly.pdbx_seq_one_letter_code
_entity_poly.pdbx_strand_id
1 'polypeptide(L)'
;MSFTNDLKLPTYEELECPVVNISSPALRAGSFYLAKHCDLQFKEFMLCRQEEQDPRKCVKEGKEVSLCSIDFFRQVRDTCNDTFTTFWT
;
A
#
# COMPACT_ATOMS: atom_id res chain seq x y z
N MET A 1 -4.85 10.56 23.82
CA MET A 1 -4.04 9.46 24.39
C MET A 1 -2.67 10.02 24.70
N SER A 2 -2.24 10.00 25.96
CA SER A 2 -0.87 10.35 26.35
C SER A 2 0.04 9.16 26.09
N PHE A 3 1.09 9.34 25.31
CA PHE A 3 2.10 8.30 25.10
C PHE A 3 2.96 8.20 26.36
N THR A 4 2.94 7.04 27.03
CA THR A 4 3.83 6.73 28.16
C THR A 4 5.11 6.05 27.65
N ASN A 5 6.20 6.12 28.43
CA ASN A 5 7.51 5.56 28.07
C ASN A 5 7.52 4.03 27.89
N ASP A 6 6.46 3.34 28.31
CA ASP A 6 6.31 1.88 28.20
C ASP A 6 5.87 1.40 26.81
N LEU A 7 5.57 2.33 25.89
CA LEU A 7 5.14 2.01 24.54
C LEU A 7 6.32 1.62 23.66
N LYS A 8 6.49 0.32 23.41
CA LYS A 8 7.48 -0.21 22.45
C LYS A 8 7.11 0.20 21.02
N LEU A 9 7.76 1.25 20.52
CA LEU A 9 7.62 1.70 19.14
C LEU A 9 8.57 0.89 18.24
N PRO A 10 8.17 0.60 16.99
CA PRO A 10 9.07 0.01 16.01
C PRO A 10 10.24 0.97 15.72
N THR A 11 11.36 0.39 15.29
CA THR A 11 12.53 1.16 14.88
C THR A 11 12.30 1.87 13.55
N TYR A 12 13.06 2.93 13.26
CA TYR A 12 12.91 3.66 12.00
C TYR A 12 13.19 2.78 10.76
N GLU A 13 14.13 1.84 10.86
CA GLU A 13 14.45 0.89 9.80
C GLU A 13 13.27 -0.05 9.49
N GLU A 14 12.50 -0.45 10.50
CA GLU A 14 11.30 -1.27 10.31
C GLU A 14 10.17 -0.48 9.62
N LEU A 15 10.17 0.84 9.72
CA LEU A 15 9.18 1.72 9.08
C LEU A 15 9.55 2.08 7.63
N GLU A 16 10.79 1.87 7.23
CA GLU A 16 11.22 2.13 5.84
C GLU A 16 10.51 1.14 4.90
N CYS A 17 9.68 1.71 4.03
CA CYS A 17 8.87 1.03 3.03
C CYS A 17 8.92 1.86 1.73
N PRO A 18 9.00 1.22 0.55
CA PRO A 18 8.99 1.96 -0.70
C PRO A 18 7.63 2.67 -0.89
N VAL A 19 7.70 3.97 -1.15
CA VAL A 19 6.50 4.82 -1.32
C VAL A 19 5.98 4.68 -2.74
N VAL A 20 4.65 4.51 -2.87
CA VAL A 20 3.95 4.57 -4.15
C VAL A 20 3.85 6.03 -4.59
N ASN A 21 4.82 6.49 -5.39
CA ASN A 21 4.92 7.88 -5.85
C ASN A 21 3.98 8.15 -7.03
N ILE A 22 2.67 8.24 -6.76
CA ILE A 22 1.63 8.47 -7.78
C ILE A 22 0.64 9.53 -7.29
N SER A 23 0.08 10.31 -8.22
CA SER A 23 -0.94 11.31 -7.91
C SER A 23 -2.26 10.65 -7.49
N SER A 24 -3.06 11.34 -6.67
CA SER A 24 -4.37 10.85 -6.24
C SER A 24 -5.36 10.51 -7.38
N PRO A 25 -5.46 11.27 -8.50
CA PRO A 25 -6.35 10.89 -9.61
C PRO A 25 -5.88 9.60 -10.30
N ALA A 26 -4.58 9.45 -10.55
CA ALA A 26 -4.03 8.23 -11.15
C ALA A 26 -4.25 7.00 -10.26
N LEU A 27 -4.08 7.13 -8.94
CA LEU A 27 -4.35 6.04 -8.01
C LEU A 27 -5.83 5.62 -8.03
N ARG A 28 -6.75 6.59 -8.06
CA ARG A 28 -8.20 6.30 -8.15
C ARG A 28 -8.57 5.64 -9.47
N ALA A 29 -8.03 6.14 -10.58
CA ALA A 29 -8.24 5.57 -11.90
C ALA A 29 -7.80 4.10 -11.99
N GLY A 30 -6.64 3.76 -11.40
CA GLY A 30 -6.12 2.40 -11.36
C GLY A 30 -6.72 1.50 -10.27
N SER A 31 -7.53 2.04 -9.35
CA SER A 31 -7.92 1.35 -8.11
C SER A 31 -8.67 0.04 -8.32
N PHE A 32 -9.60 -0.01 -9.29
CA PHE A 32 -10.37 -1.23 -9.58
C PHE A 32 -9.51 -2.39 -10.05
N TYR A 33 -8.52 -2.11 -10.89
CA TYR A 33 -7.59 -3.10 -11.42
C TYR A 33 -6.55 -3.50 -10.36
N LEU A 34 -6.04 -2.52 -9.61
CA LEU A 34 -5.12 -2.75 -8.50
C LEU A 34 -5.75 -3.67 -7.44
N ALA A 35 -7.01 -3.41 -7.07
CA ALA A 35 -7.73 -4.23 -6.09
C ALA A 35 -7.86 -5.69 -6.54
N LYS A 36 -8.08 -5.93 -7.84
CA LYS A 36 -8.16 -7.29 -8.39
C LYS A 36 -6.79 -7.97 -8.46
N HIS A 37 -5.73 -7.21 -8.76
CA HIS A 37 -4.39 -7.77 -8.92
C HIS A 37 -3.74 -8.11 -7.57
N CYS A 38 -3.88 -7.23 -6.58
CA CYS A 38 -3.23 -7.33 -5.27
C CYS A 38 -4.18 -7.81 -4.15
N ASP A 39 -5.31 -8.43 -4.50
CA ASP A 39 -6.41 -8.75 -3.58
C ASP A 39 -5.95 -9.51 -2.32
N LEU A 40 -5.07 -10.50 -2.48
CA LEU A 40 -4.56 -11.32 -1.37
C LEU A 40 -3.84 -10.46 -0.32
N GLN A 41 -2.89 -9.63 -0.76
CA GLN A 41 -2.06 -8.81 0.12
C GLN A 41 -2.89 -7.74 0.83
N PHE A 42 -3.84 -7.13 0.10
CA PHE A 42 -4.77 -6.16 0.70
C PHE A 42 -5.68 -6.82 1.73
N LYS A 43 -6.20 -8.02 1.47
CA LYS A 43 -7.05 -8.76 2.41
C LYS A 43 -6.29 -9.16 3.67
N GLU A 44 -5.07 -9.66 3.54
CA GLU A 44 -4.23 -10.05 4.67
C GLU A 44 -3.93 -8.84 5.58
N PHE A 45 -3.55 -7.70 4.99
CA PHE A 45 -3.34 -6.47 5.75
C PHE A 45 -4.62 -5.99 6.45
N MET A 46 -5.76 -6.02 5.76
CA MET A 46 -7.04 -5.60 6.33
C MET A 46 -7.52 -6.54 7.44
N LEU A 47 -7.27 -7.84 7.32
CA LEU A 47 -7.57 -8.84 8.34
C LEU A 47 -6.68 -8.65 9.57
N CYS A 48 -5.36 -8.52 9.39
CA CYS A 48 -4.43 -8.23 10.48
C CYS A 48 -4.86 -6.98 11.26
N ARG A 49 -5.22 -5.91 10.55
CA ARG A 49 -5.65 -4.65 11.16
C ARG A 49 -6.95 -4.80 11.96
N GLN A 50 -7.88 -5.65 11.51
CA GLN A 50 -9.13 -5.90 12.20
C GLN A 50 -8.96 -6.76 13.47
N GLU A 51 -8.09 -7.77 13.40
CA GLU A 51 -7.83 -8.71 14.50
C GLU A 51 -6.96 -8.10 15.60
N GLU A 52 -5.81 -7.54 15.24
CA GLU A 52 -4.83 -7.06 16.21
C GLU A 52 -5.18 -5.68 16.79
N GLN A 53 -5.94 -4.86 16.06
CA GLN A 53 -6.29 -3.46 16.37
C GLN A 53 -5.08 -2.52 16.65
N ASP A 54 -3.86 -3.04 16.60
CA ASP A 54 -2.59 -2.35 16.77
C ASP A 54 -1.84 -2.25 15.44
N PRO A 55 -1.61 -1.03 14.91
CA PRO A 55 -0.97 -0.86 13.59
C PRO A 55 0.51 -1.28 13.56
N ARG A 56 1.16 -1.45 14.72
CA ARG A 56 2.60 -1.79 14.81
C ARG A 56 2.89 -3.24 14.41
N LYS A 57 1.92 -4.14 14.62
CA LYS A 57 2.08 -5.56 14.30
C LYS A 57 1.91 -5.81 12.81
N CYS A 58 1.02 -5.05 12.16
CA CYS A 58 0.68 -5.20 10.74
C CYS A 58 1.60 -4.45 9.77
N VAL A 59 2.78 -4.01 10.22
CA VAL A 59 3.72 -3.21 9.38
C VAL A 59 4.30 -4.06 8.26
N LYS A 60 4.50 -5.36 8.49
CA LYS A 60 5.10 -6.27 7.49
C LYS A 60 4.18 -6.45 6.28
N GLU A 61 2.92 -6.74 6.54
CA GLU A 61 1.84 -6.88 5.57
C GLU A 61 1.63 -5.56 4.81
N GLY A 62 1.77 -4.42 5.49
CA GLY A 62 1.75 -3.09 4.85
C GLY A 62 2.89 -2.87 3.85
N LYS A 63 4.07 -3.46 4.08
CA LYS A 63 5.18 -3.42 3.10
C LYS A 63 4.84 -4.24 1.87
N GLU A 64 4.25 -5.40 2.05
CA GLU A 64 3.86 -6.28 0.94
C GLU A 64 2.79 -5.65 0.05
N VAL A 65 1.80 -4.98 0.65
CA VAL A 65 0.80 -4.17 -0.08
C VAL A 65 1.46 -3.08 -0.93
N SER A 66 2.46 -2.40 -0.37
CA SER A 66 3.17 -1.32 -1.07
C SER A 66 4.01 -1.85 -2.22
N LEU A 67 4.70 -2.98 -2.03
CA LEU A 67 5.45 -3.66 -3.07
C LEU A 67 4.55 -4.12 -4.23
N CYS A 68 3.43 -4.79 -3.93
CA CYS A 68 2.48 -5.23 -4.95
C CYS A 68 1.92 -4.05 -5.75
N SER A 69 1.62 -2.94 -5.07
CA SER A 69 1.13 -1.72 -5.73
C SER A 69 2.17 -1.14 -6.69
N ILE A 70 3.45 -1.09 -6.30
CA ILE A 70 4.53 -0.58 -7.16
C ILE A 70 4.68 -1.46 -8.40
N ASP A 71 4.69 -2.78 -8.23
CA ASP A 71 4.87 -3.70 -9.35
C ASP A 71 3.68 -3.66 -10.32
N PHE A 72 2.46 -3.48 -9.82
CA PHE A 72 1.29 -3.24 -10.67
C PHE A 72 1.45 -1.97 -11.51
N PHE A 73 1.82 -0.84 -10.89
CA PHE A 73 1.97 0.42 -11.62
C PHE A 73 3.17 0.43 -12.57
N ARG A 74 4.23 -0.35 -12.30
CA ARG A 74 5.31 -0.60 -13.27
C ARG A 74 4.78 -1.31 -14.51
N GLN A 75 3.99 -2.38 -14.34
CA GLN A 75 3.39 -3.12 -15.45
C GLN A 75 2.43 -2.25 -16.29
N VAL A 76 1.61 -1.42 -15.64
CA VAL A 76 0.70 -0.48 -16.32
C VAL A 76 1.48 0.54 -17.14
N ARG A 77 2.55 1.11 -16.57
CA ARG A 77 3.42 2.04 -17.29
C ARG A 77 4.10 1.38 -18.49
N ASP A 78 4.54 0.13 -18.35
CA ASP A 78 5.29 -0.54 -19.41
C ASP A 78 4.36 -1.05 -20.55
N THR A 79 3.07 -1.30 -20.26
CA THR A 79 2.11 -1.87 -21.22
C THR A 79 1.15 -0.85 -21.84
N CYS A 80 0.59 0.06 -21.03
CA CYS A 80 -0.55 0.90 -21.44
C CYS A 80 -0.48 2.35 -20.88
N ASN A 81 0.70 2.95 -20.88
CA ASN A 81 0.93 4.29 -20.33
C ASN A 81 0.03 5.37 -20.95
N ASP A 82 -0.09 5.40 -22.28
CA ASP A 82 -0.74 6.52 -22.99
C ASP A 82 -2.24 6.56 -22.74
N THR A 83 -2.90 5.39 -22.78
CA THR A 83 -4.33 5.28 -22.50
C THR A 83 -4.63 5.52 -21.03
N PHE A 84 -3.76 5.04 -20.13
CA PHE A 84 -3.88 5.30 -18.71
C PHE A 84 -3.77 6.80 -18.41
N THR A 85 -2.76 7.47 -18.97
CA THR A 85 -2.53 8.92 -18.76
C THR A 85 -3.67 9.79 -19.26
N THR A 86 -4.27 9.41 -20.39
CA THR A 86 -5.47 10.06 -20.91
C THR A 86 -6.71 9.86 -20.04
N PHE A 87 -6.80 8.73 -19.33
CA PHE A 87 -7.99 8.39 -18.53
C PHE A 87 -8.04 9.14 -17.19
N TRP A 88 -6.89 9.44 -16.57
CA TRP A 88 -6.85 10.11 -15.27
C TRP A 88 -6.57 11.62 -15.32
N THR A 89 -6.17 12.15 -16.48
CA THR A 89 -6.04 13.60 -16.75
C THR A 89 -7.40 14.19 -17.11
#